data_AF-A0A2V7KH89-F1
#
_entry.id   AF-A0A2V7KH89-F1
#
_cell.length_a   1.000
_cell.length_b   1.000
_cell.length_c   1.000
_cell.angle_alpha   90.00
_cell.angle_beta   90.00
_cell.angle_gamma   90.00
#
_symmetry.space_group_name_H-M   'P 1'
#
loop_
_entity.id
_entity.type
_entity.pdbx_description
1 polymer ?
#
loop_
_entity_poly.entity_id
_entity_poly.type
_entity_poly.pdbx_seq_one_letter_code
_entity_poly.pdbx_strand_id
1 'polypeptide(L)'
;MRAVIAAVACAVAACGRSNPCSGHQFDRLRRYSLPYAGHWVVVRGDTLTFPDAPPMSDRFRLGDITLDTTTIVVDRDCIFRGQIVFRAPRAETLAVSWFGQPEQAIVSGWPADLGPFAGLSLAPSGRDSMSGTILIDSKLGVQARPGMTARFVAGRAHRLSSYP
;
A
#
# COMPACT_ATOMS: atom_id res chain seq x y z
N MET A 1 38.80 -35.20 -17.57
CA MET A 1 37.99 -35.09 -16.33
C MET A 1 37.93 -33.68 -15.71
N ARG A 2 38.94 -32.80 -15.86
CA ARG A 2 38.90 -31.42 -15.30
C ARG A 2 37.94 -30.45 -16.02
N ALA A 3 37.74 -30.60 -17.32
CA ALA A 3 36.87 -29.71 -18.11
C ALA A 3 35.37 -29.88 -17.77
N VAL A 4 34.95 -31.09 -17.38
CA VAL A 4 33.54 -31.39 -17.06
C VAL A 4 33.13 -30.74 -15.73
N ILE A 5 34.03 -30.70 -14.76
CA ILE A 5 33.77 -30.10 -13.44
C ILE A 5 33.63 -28.57 -13.54
N ALA A 6 34.41 -27.92 -14.41
CA ALA A 6 34.30 -26.48 -14.66
C ALA A 6 32.99 -26.09 -15.36
N ALA A 7 32.53 -26.90 -16.32
CA ALA A 7 31.27 -26.66 -17.03
C ALA A 7 30.05 -26.80 -16.10
N VAL A 8 30.06 -27.79 -15.20
CA VAL A 8 29.00 -27.97 -14.20
C VAL A 8 29.00 -26.82 -13.20
N ALA A 9 30.16 -26.37 -12.71
CA ALA A 9 30.25 -25.23 -11.78
C ALA A 9 29.77 -23.90 -12.39
N CYS A 10 30.05 -23.63 -13.68
CA CYS A 10 29.54 -22.45 -14.38
C CYS A 10 28.02 -22.50 -14.60
N ALA A 11 27.44 -23.69 -14.81
CA ALA A 11 26.00 -23.84 -14.97
C ALA A 11 25.24 -23.55 -13.66
N VAL A 12 25.81 -23.85 -12.49
CA VAL A 12 25.16 -23.54 -11.19
C VAL A 12 25.27 -22.04 -10.85
N ALA A 13 26.32 -21.35 -11.29
CA ALA A 13 26.50 -19.92 -11.04
C ALA A 13 25.60 -19.01 -11.90
N ALA A 14 25.12 -19.50 -13.05
CA ALA A 14 24.18 -18.77 -13.92
C ALA A 14 22.72 -18.81 -13.40
N CYS A 15 22.42 -19.68 -12.44
CA CYS A 15 21.14 -19.72 -11.73
C CYS A 15 21.19 -18.88 -10.44
N GLY A 16 21.80 -17.69 -10.51
CA GLY A 16 21.61 -16.70 -9.46
C GLY A 16 20.12 -16.36 -9.36
N ARG A 17 19.57 -16.33 -8.13
CA ARG A 17 18.19 -15.89 -7.89
C ARG A 17 17.97 -14.58 -8.64
N SER A 18 17.11 -14.61 -9.65
CA SER A 18 16.71 -13.42 -10.40
C SER A 18 16.23 -12.37 -9.41
N ASN A 19 16.87 -11.19 -9.41
CA ASN A 19 16.46 -10.09 -8.55
C ASN A 19 15.01 -9.71 -8.93
N PRO A 20 14.04 -9.84 -8.01
CA PRO A 20 12.63 -9.61 -8.31
C PRO A 20 12.33 -8.16 -8.71
N CYS A 21 13.23 -7.22 -8.39
CA CYS A 21 13.13 -5.81 -8.75
C CYS A 21 13.71 -5.48 -10.14
N SER A 22 14.30 -6.46 -10.84
CA SER A 22 14.81 -6.30 -12.20
C SER A 22 14.12 -7.29 -13.12
N GLY A 23 13.07 -6.85 -13.82
CA GLY A 23 12.33 -7.68 -14.77
C GLY A 23 11.07 -7.01 -15.30
N HIS A 24 10.58 -7.51 -16.43
CA HIS A 24 9.42 -6.94 -17.13
C HIS A 24 8.14 -6.90 -16.29
N GLN A 25 7.96 -7.85 -15.37
CA GLN A 25 6.84 -7.86 -14.45
C GLN A 25 6.89 -6.66 -13.51
N PHE A 26 8.06 -6.41 -12.91
CA PHE A 26 8.28 -5.25 -12.06
C PHE A 26 8.18 -3.95 -12.85
N ASP A 27 8.71 -3.88 -14.07
CA ASP A 27 8.57 -2.68 -14.93
C ASP A 27 7.10 -2.34 -15.20
N ARG A 28 6.25 -3.35 -15.41
CA ARG A 28 4.81 -3.16 -15.57
C ARG A 28 4.18 -2.62 -14.30
N LEU A 29 4.46 -3.26 -13.15
CA LEU A 29 3.97 -2.82 -11.85
C LEU A 29 4.41 -1.38 -11.56
N ARG A 30 5.67 -1.04 -11.80
CA ARG A 30 6.23 0.31 -11.67
C ARG A 30 5.44 1.31 -12.51
N ARG A 31 5.22 1.04 -13.81
CA ARG A 31 4.46 1.95 -14.68
C ARG A 31 3.04 2.22 -14.16
N TYR A 32 2.35 1.20 -13.66
CA TYR A 32 1.02 1.40 -13.06
C TYR A 32 1.07 2.10 -11.71
N SER A 33 2.18 1.98 -10.97
CA SER A 33 2.32 2.58 -9.63
C SER A 33 2.67 4.06 -9.66
N LEU A 34 3.49 4.50 -10.62
CA LEU A 34 4.00 5.88 -10.68
C LEU A 34 2.93 6.99 -10.58
N PRO A 35 1.73 6.88 -11.21
CA PRO A 35 0.69 7.91 -11.09
C PRO A 35 0.20 8.14 -9.66
N TYR A 36 0.22 7.10 -8.82
CA TYR A 36 -0.23 7.15 -7.43
C TYR A 36 0.85 7.65 -6.47
N ALA A 37 2.12 7.66 -6.90
CA ALA A 37 3.23 8.06 -6.03
C ALA A 37 3.09 9.52 -5.56
N GLY A 38 3.54 9.75 -4.33
CA GLY A 38 3.54 11.07 -3.69
C GLY A 38 2.94 11.06 -2.29
N HIS A 39 2.68 12.27 -1.79
CA HIS A 39 2.09 12.49 -0.49
C HIS A 39 0.64 12.95 -0.65
N TRP A 40 -0.24 12.34 0.13
CA TRP A 40 -1.68 12.50 0.06
C TRP A 40 -2.23 12.76 1.45
N VAL A 41 -3.06 13.79 1.57
CA VAL A 41 -3.69 14.18 2.83
C VAL A 41 -5.16 13.81 2.76
N VAL A 42 -5.67 13.12 3.78
CA VAL A 42 -7.10 12.83 3.87
C VAL A 42 -7.84 14.14 4.16
N VAL A 43 -8.69 14.56 3.22
CA VAL A 43 -9.38 15.85 3.25
C VAL A 43 -10.86 15.74 3.58
N ARG A 44 -11.50 14.59 3.31
CA ARG A 44 -12.91 14.41 3.59
C ARG A 44 -13.24 12.99 3.99
N GLY A 45 -13.97 12.91 5.11
CA GLY A 45 -14.86 11.82 5.44
C GLY A 45 -14.16 10.49 5.63
N ASP A 46 -13.42 10.32 6.73
CA ASP A 46 -13.21 8.99 7.29
C ASP A 46 -14.54 8.47 7.83
N THR A 47 -15.38 8.01 6.92
CA THR A 47 -16.65 7.39 7.31
C THR A 47 -16.35 5.92 7.41
N LEU A 48 -15.74 5.56 8.54
CA LEU A 48 -15.58 4.19 8.96
C LEU A 48 -16.74 3.90 9.91
N THR A 49 -17.77 3.21 9.42
CA THR A 49 -18.94 2.84 10.21
C THR A 49 -19.00 1.32 10.27
N PHE A 50 -18.88 0.78 11.47
CA PHE A 50 -19.14 -0.62 11.80
C PHE A 50 -20.45 -0.71 12.58
N PRO A 51 -21.57 -1.11 11.94
CA PRO A 51 -22.88 -1.17 12.61
C PRO A 51 -22.88 -2.06 13.86
N ASP A 52 -22.17 -3.20 13.80
CA ASP A 52 -22.11 -4.19 14.88
C ASP A 52 -20.94 -3.95 15.86
N ALA A 53 -20.06 -2.98 15.57
CA ALA A 53 -18.95 -2.60 16.44
C ALA A 53 -18.72 -1.08 16.45
N PRO A 54 -19.67 -0.28 16.99
CA PRO A 54 -19.56 1.19 17.04
C PRO A 54 -18.22 1.69 17.61
N PRO A 55 -17.63 1.08 18.66
CA PRO A 55 -16.33 1.52 19.18
C PRO A 55 -15.16 1.42 18.18
N MET A 56 -15.26 0.59 17.14
CA MET A 56 -14.24 0.50 16.08
C MET A 56 -14.34 1.69 15.11
N SER A 57 -15.55 2.23 14.91
CA SER A 57 -15.84 3.38 14.04
C SER A 57 -15.18 4.67 14.55
N ASP A 58 -15.20 4.88 15.87
CA ASP A 58 -14.65 6.07 16.52
C ASP A 58 -13.13 6.04 16.65
N ARG A 59 -12.53 4.85 16.49
CA ARG A 59 -11.10 4.65 16.69
C ARG A 59 -10.26 4.90 15.46
N PHE A 60 -10.82 4.92 14.26
CA PHE A 60 -10.00 4.94 13.05
C PHE A 60 -10.11 6.28 12.33
N ARG A 61 -9.00 7.01 12.28
CA ARG A 61 -8.86 8.23 11.48
C ARG A 61 -7.54 8.19 10.73
N LEU A 62 -7.59 8.31 9.42
CA LEU A 62 -6.42 8.45 8.57
C LEU A 62 -6.07 9.92 8.44
N GLY A 63 -4.78 10.23 8.55
CA GLY A 63 -4.27 11.57 8.32
C GLY A 63 -3.66 11.67 6.94
N ASP A 64 -2.57 10.96 6.76
CA ASP A 64 -1.64 11.20 5.67
C ASP A 64 -1.15 9.87 5.10
N ILE A 65 -0.99 9.80 3.78
CA ILE A 65 -0.54 8.62 3.06
C ILE A 65 0.62 9.03 2.16
N THR A 66 1.76 8.41 2.37
CA THR A 66 2.95 8.60 1.53
C THR A 66 3.21 7.33 0.75
N LEU A 67 3.06 7.41 -0.56
CA LEU A 67 3.36 6.33 -1.50
C LEU A 67 4.70 6.64 -2.14
N ASP A 68 5.78 6.11 -1.55
CA ASP A 68 7.12 6.33 -2.05
C ASP A 68 7.50 5.30 -3.13
N THR A 69 8.50 5.60 -3.94
CA THR A 69 8.92 4.74 -5.06
C THR A 69 10.15 3.90 -4.72
N THR A 70 10.52 3.82 -3.43
CA THR A 70 11.61 2.98 -2.94
C THR A 70 11.15 1.54 -3.01
N THR A 71 11.93 0.68 -3.65
CA THR A 71 11.59 -0.74 -3.77
C THR A 71 11.95 -1.50 -2.52
N ILE A 72 11.07 -2.40 -2.10
CA ILE A 72 11.27 -3.37 -1.04
C ILE A 72 10.90 -4.76 -1.57
N VAL A 73 11.55 -5.79 -1.02
CA VAL A 73 11.22 -7.18 -1.32
C VAL A 73 10.40 -7.72 -0.15
N VAL A 74 9.16 -8.12 -0.44
CA VAL A 74 8.28 -8.78 0.53
C VAL A 74 8.04 -10.19 0.02
N ASP A 75 8.43 -11.18 0.84
CA ASP A 75 8.51 -12.59 0.49
C ASP A 75 9.36 -12.87 -0.76
N ARG A 76 8.74 -12.81 -1.95
CA ARG A 76 9.39 -13.02 -3.26
C ARG A 76 9.05 -11.95 -4.28
N ASP A 77 8.21 -10.98 -3.92
CA ASP A 77 7.74 -9.94 -4.81
C ASP A 77 8.45 -8.62 -4.52
N CYS A 78 8.79 -7.90 -5.58
CA CYS A 78 9.29 -6.54 -5.47
C CYS A 78 8.14 -5.55 -5.58
N ILE A 79 7.93 -4.78 -4.51
CA ILE A 79 6.88 -3.78 -4.39
C ILE A 79 7.47 -2.48 -3.84
N PHE A 80 6.63 -1.48 -3.60
CA PHE A 80 7.07 -0.18 -3.11
C PHE A 80 6.84 -0.03 -1.61
N ARG A 81 7.69 0.78 -0.97
CA ARG A 81 7.51 1.20 0.41
C ARG A 81 6.51 2.35 0.46
N GLY A 82 5.71 2.39 1.52
CA GLY A 82 4.82 3.49 1.82
C GLY A 82 4.77 3.78 3.30
N GLN A 83 4.05 4.82 3.66
CA GLN A 83 3.78 5.20 5.04
C GLN A 83 2.33 5.67 5.17
N ILE A 84 1.70 5.34 6.28
CA ILE A 84 0.38 5.87 6.64
C ILE A 84 0.49 6.49 8.02
N VAL A 85 -0.06 7.68 8.18
CA VAL A 85 -0.25 8.34 9.47
C VAL A 85 -1.70 8.17 9.89
N PHE A 86 -1.89 7.56 11.05
CA PHE A 86 -3.18 7.48 11.73
C PHE A 86 -3.27 8.65 12.70
N ARG A 87 -4.45 9.27 12.80
CA ARG A 87 -4.76 10.35 13.75
C ARG A 87 -5.52 9.85 14.98
N ALA A 88 -6.22 8.73 14.84
CA ALA A 88 -6.90 8.05 15.92
C ALA A 88 -6.67 6.53 15.76
N PRO A 89 -6.59 5.77 16.87
CA PRO A 89 -6.81 6.21 18.26
C PRO A 89 -5.57 6.91 18.86
N ARG A 90 -4.44 6.86 18.17
CA ARG A 90 -3.20 7.59 18.47
C ARG A 90 -2.58 8.12 17.18
N ALA A 91 -1.80 9.19 17.30
CA ALA A 91 -0.96 9.65 16.22
C ALA A 91 0.19 8.66 16.01
N GLU A 92 0.06 7.78 15.03
CA GLU A 92 1.03 6.73 14.75
C GLU A 92 1.35 6.69 13.26
N THR A 93 2.64 6.55 12.94
CA THR A 93 3.12 6.41 11.56
C THR A 93 3.54 4.97 11.35
N LEU A 94 2.85 4.29 10.43
CA LEU A 94 3.15 2.92 10.07
C LEU A 94 3.93 2.85 8.78
N ALA A 95 4.99 2.04 8.78
CA ALA A 95 5.58 1.56 7.55
C ALA A 95 4.63 0.55 6.91
N VAL A 96 4.36 0.73 5.62
CA VAL A 96 3.51 -0.14 4.83
C VAL A 96 4.18 -0.46 3.51
N SER A 97 3.61 -1.41 2.78
CA SER A 97 3.99 -1.71 1.42
C SER A 97 2.85 -1.41 0.47
N TRP A 98 3.14 -1.10 -0.79
CA TRP A 98 2.10 -0.80 -1.76
C TRP A 98 2.52 -1.12 -3.19
N PHE A 99 1.52 -1.22 -4.06
CA PHE A 99 1.71 -1.31 -5.50
C PHE A 99 0.48 -0.75 -6.25
N GLY A 100 0.70 -0.28 -7.47
CA GLY A 100 -0.35 0.18 -8.36
C GLY A 100 -0.86 -0.90 -9.30
N GLN A 101 -2.16 -0.86 -9.54
CA GLN A 101 -2.89 -1.52 -10.62
C GLN A 101 -3.45 -0.44 -11.56
N PRO A 102 -3.95 -0.80 -12.75
CA PRO A 102 -4.48 0.18 -13.71
C PRO A 102 -5.54 1.12 -13.12
N GLU A 103 -6.41 0.62 -12.22
CA GLU A 103 -7.57 1.38 -11.71
C GLU A 103 -7.41 1.85 -10.26
N GLN A 104 -6.47 1.27 -9.51
CA GLN A 104 -6.27 1.57 -8.09
C GLN A 104 -4.85 1.25 -7.63
N ALA A 105 -4.40 1.86 -6.54
CA ALA A 105 -3.26 1.40 -5.76
C ALA A 105 -3.73 0.60 -4.54
N ILE A 106 -3.01 -0.47 -4.23
CA ILE A 106 -3.23 -1.30 -3.04
C ILE A 106 -2.11 -1.03 -2.05
N VAL A 107 -2.49 -0.72 -0.81
CA VAL A 107 -1.57 -0.53 0.32
C VAL A 107 -1.85 -1.62 1.34
N SER A 108 -0.82 -2.26 1.89
CA SER A 108 -0.92 -3.40 2.79
C SER A 108 0.23 -3.44 3.80
N GLY A 109 0.18 -4.37 4.75
CA GLY A 109 1.28 -4.61 5.70
C GLY A 109 1.15 -3.85 7.02
N TRP A 110 -0.05 -3.41 7.40
CA TRP A 110 -0.29 -2.95 8.76
C TRP A 110 -0.35 -4.11 9.76
N PRO A 111 -0.11 -3.85 11.06
CA PRO A 111 -0.21 -4.86 12.10
C PRO A 111 -1.67 -5.18 12.45
N ALA A 112 -1.92 -6.44 12.86
CA ALA A 112 -3.26 -6.96 13.13
C ALA A 112 -3.91 -6.39 14.40
N ASP A 113 -3.12 -5.77 15.28
CA ASP A 113 -3.57 -5.14 16.53
C ASP A 113 -4.34 -3.84 16.30
N LEU A 114 -4.21 -3.21 15.13
CA LEU A 114 -4.97 -2.02 14.76
C LEU A 114 -6.43 -2.32 14.39
N GLY A 115 -6.75 -3.57 14.08
CA GLY A 115 -8.10 -4.01 13.78
C GLY A 115 -8.19 -4.99 12.62
N PRO A 116 -9.42 -5.35 12.22
CA PRO A 116 -9.69 -6.39 11.22
C PRO A 116 -9.49 -5.89 9.78
N PHE A 117 -8.48 -5.07 9.57
CA PHE A 117 -8.23 -4.42 8.30
C PHE A 117 -7.21 -5.28 7.51
N ALA A 118 -7.33 -5.37 6.18
CA ALA A 118 -6.39 -6.04 5.27
C ALA A 118 -5.46 -5.10 4.46
N GLY A 119 -5.97 -3.93 4.04
CA GLY A 119 -5.20 -2.87 3.40
C GLY A 119 -6.02 -1.64 3.05
N LEU A 120 -5.48 -0.72 2.25
CA LEU A 120 -6.23 0.33 1.58
C LEU A 120 -6.28 0.08 0.08
N SER A 121 -7.40 0.40 -0.55
CA SER A 121 -7.48 0.64 -1.99
C SER A 121 -7.61 2.15 -2.23
N LEU A 122 -6.86 2.68 -3.20
CA LEU A 122 -6.82 4.09 -3.57
C LEU A 122 -7.07 4.22 -5.08
N ALA A 123 -8.22 4.75 -5.47
CA ALA A 123 -8.57 4.98 -6.87
C ALA A 123 -8.46 6.48 -7.22
N PRO A 124 -8.00 6.86 -8.42
CA PRO A 124 -8.00 8.27 -8.83
C PRO A 124 -9.44 8.79 -8.94
N SER A 125 -9.71 9.94 -8.34
CA SER A 125 -10.99 10.66 -8.49
C SER A 125 -10.82 12.05 -9.12
N GLY A 126 -9.59 12.41 -9.45
CA GLY A 126 -9.20 13.63 -10.16
C GLY A 126 -7.68 13.67 -10.31
N ARG A 127 -7.15 14.78 -10.86
CA ARG A 127 -5.69 14.95 -11.03
C ARG A 127 -4.94 14.90 -9.70
N ASP A 128 -5.49 15.59 -8.70
CA ASP A 128 -4.89 15.78 -7.38
C ASP A 128 -5.82 15.25 -6.28
N SER A 129 -6.65 14.25 -6.61
CA SER A 129 -7.59 13.64 -5.68
C SER A 129 -7.69 12.13 -5.89
N MET A 130 -7.77 11.40 -4.78
CA MET A 130 -8.06 9.97 -4.76
C MET A 130 -9.25 9.66 -3.83
N SER A 131 -10.03 8.68 -4.24
CA SER A 131 -11.03 8.03 -3.39
C SER A 131 -10.40 6.79 -2.77
N GLY A 132 -10.44 6.70 -1.45
CA GLY A 132 -9.87 5.60 -0.69
C GLY A 132 -10.94 4.70 -0.10
N THR A 133 -10.65 3.41 -0.03
CA THR A 133 -11.47 2.42 0.69
C THR A 133 -10.56 1.57 1.58
N ILE A 134 -10.98 1.37 2.82
CA ILE A 134 -10.33 0.46 3.77
C ILE A 134 -10.83 -0.95 3.49
N LEU A 135 -9.89 -1.85 3.21
CA LEU A 135 -10.15 -3.26 2.95
C LEU A 135 -10.19 -3.99 4.28
N ILE A 136 -11.15 -4.89 4.42
CA ILE A 136 -11.39 -5.67 5.64
C ILE A 136 -10.93 -7.10 5.37
N ASP A 137 -10.23 -7.70 6.34
CA ASP A 137 -9.87 -9.11 6.23
C ASP A 137 -11.07 -9.99 6.61
N SER A 138 -11.65 -10.66 5.62
CA SER A 138 -12.78 -11.58 5.83
C SER A 138 -12.40 -12.79 6.68
N LYS A 139 -11.11 -13.15 6.77
CA LYS A 139 -10.63 -14.25 7.62
C LYS A 139 -10.70 -13.93 9.11
N LEU A 140 -10.73 -12.64 9.45
CA LEU A 140 -10.87 -12.16 10.83
C LEU A 140 -12.33 -12.12 11.29
N GLY A 141 -13.24 -12.74 10.53
CA GLY A 141 -14.66 -12.88 10.90
C GLY A 141 -15.49 -11.62 10.66
N VAL A 142 -14.92 -10.57 10.07
CA VAL A 142 -15.63 -9.33 9.77
C VAL A 142 -16.08 -9.35 8.30
N GLN A 143 -17.38 -9.48 8.10
CA GLN A 143 -18.01 -9.42 6.78
C GLN A 143 -18.59 -8.02 6.54
N ALA A 144 -18.36 -7.48 5.34
CA ALA A 144 -19.01 -6.24 4.92
C ALA A 144 -20.53 -6.43 4.88
N ARG A 145 -21.26 -5.60 5.64
CA ARG A 145 -22.73 -5.63 5.74
C ARG A 145 -23.35 -4.38 5.11
N PRO A 146 -24.63 -4.43 4.67
CA PRO A 146 -25.35 -3.23 4.26
C PRO A 146 -25.27 -2.13 5.33
N GLY A 147 -24.98 -0.90 4.93
CA GLY A 147 -24.78 0.24 5.85
C GLY A 147 -23.35 0.39 6.39
N MET A 148 -22.47 -0.57 6.13
CA MET A 148 -21.05 -0.43 6.43
C MET A 148 -20.38 0.50 5.42
N THR A 149 -19.65 1.50 5.92
CA THR A 149 -18.84 2.40 5.09
C THR A 149 -17.42 2.40 5.61
N ALA A 150 -16.45 2.44 4.71
CA ALA A 150 -15.03 2.51 5.06
C ALA A 150 -14.29 3.28 3.96
N ARG A 151 -14.82 4.45 3.61
CA ARG A 151 -14.36 5.27 2.48
C ARG A 151 -13.83 6.59 2.99
N PHE A 152 -12.93 7.19 2.22
CA PHE A 152 -12.38 8.52 2.45
C PHE A 152 -11.98 9.18 1.12
N VAL A 153 -11.72 10.48 1.15
CA VAL A 153 -11.13 11.22 0.02
C VAL A 153 -9.82 11.83 0.47
N ALA A 154 -8.78 11.64 -0.34
CA ALA A 154 -7.48 12.25 -0.16
C ALA A 154 -7.18 13.25 -1.28
N GLY A 155 -6.53 14.36 -0.93
CA GLY A 155 -5.99 15.35 -1.84
C GLY A 155 -4.47 15.24 -1.93
N ARG A 156 -3.88 15.52 -3.09
CA ARG A 156 -2.42 15.54 -3.22
C ARG A 156 -1.88 16.69 -2.40
N ALA A 157 -0.89 16.41 -1.55
CA ALA A 157 -0.16 17.47 -0.88
C ALA A 157 0.71 18.18 -1.93
N HIS A 158 0.26 19.33 -2.40
CA HIS A 158 1.18 20.25 -3.04
C HIS A 158 2.10 20.75 -1.93
N ARG A 159 3.42 20.50 -2.04
CA ARG A 159 4.38 21.31 -1.30
C ARG A 159 4.04 22.75 -1.67
N LEU A 160 3.45 23.50 -0.74
CA LEU A 160 3.69 24.93 -0.74
C LEU A 160 5.20 25.03 -0.62
N SER A 161 5.82 25.37 -1.73
CA SER A 161 7.20 25.80 -1.76
C SER A 161 7.28 26.98 -0.79
N SER A 162 7.65 26.70 0.46
CA SER A 162 8.18 27.69 1.37
C SER A 162 9.47 28.20 0.73
N TYR A 163 9.34 29.24 -0.10
CA TYR A 163 10.44 30.14 -0.40
C TYR A 163 10.64 31.04 0.83
N PRO A 164 11.88 31.27 1.27
CA PRO A 164 12.21 32.20 2.35
C PRO A 164 11.85 33.65 1.99
#